data_AF-A0A238D070-F1
#
_entry.id   AF-A0A238D070-F1
#
_cell.length_a   1.000
_cell.length_b   1.000
_cell.length_c   1.000
_cell.angle_alpha   90.00
_cell.angle_beta   90.00
_cell.angle_gamma   90.00
#
_symmetry.space_group_name_H-M   'P 1'
#
loop_
_entity.id
_entity.type
_entity.pdbx_description
1 polymer ?
#
loop_
_entity_poly.entity_id
_entity_poly.type
_entity_poly.pdbx_seq_one_letter_code
_entity_poly.pdbx_strand_id
1 'polypeptide(L)'
;MAAQRYGQTTYRTNDHRESTMRHVQRPAAGFLNKGFTLIELMIVVAIIGILAAIAIPAYQNYTVRAQVTEGLSLATGAKVAVWDFYSQHGAFPGSNQSAGLAQPQSITGNYVKRVDAANGLITIVYGGNANTAIQNKTLYLSGKSSADGLLWTCTTAPGGTAPATAVPRQYLPSSCA
;
A
#
# COMPACT_ATOMS: atom_id res chain seq x y z
N MET A 1 -75.37 -20.98 -46.79
CA MET A 1 -76.55 -20.68 -45.95
C MET A 1 -76.26 -19.33 -45.29
N ALA A 2 -76.75 -18.24 -45.87
CA ALA A 2 -78.01 -17.55 -45.49
C ALA A 2 -77.83 -16.80 -44.14
N ALA A 3 -78.16 -15.53 -43.95
CA ALA A 3 -78.88 -14.56 -44.77
C ALA A 3 -78.63 -13.12 -44.25
N GLN A 4 -79.05 -12.18 -45.10
CA GLN A 4 -79.22 -10.73 -44.96
C GLN A 4 -79.78 -10.20 -43.61
N ARG A 5 -79.45 -8.94 -43.28
CA ARG A 5 -80.33 -7.72 -43.35
C ARG A 5 -79.60 -6.55 -42.66
N TYR A 6 -79.25 -5.48 -43.37
CA TYR A 6 -80.04 -4.26 -43.63
C TYR A 6 -80.60 -3.58 -42.37
N GLY A 7 -80.00 -2.43 -42.04
CA GLY A 7 -80.51 -1.45 -41.08
C GLY A 7 -79.90 -0.09 -41.37
N GLN A 8 -80.48 0.63 -42.34
CA GLN A 8 -80.26 2.06 -42.49
C GLN A 8 -80.85 2.78 -41.28
N THR A 9 -80.13 3.73 -40.70
CA THR A 9 -80.76 4.86 -40.01
C THR A 9 -79.98 6.11 -40.36
N THR A 10 -80.60 6.91 -41.22
CA THR A 10 -80.24 8.29 -41.51
C THR A 10 -80.34 9.13 -40.24
N TYR A 11 -79.33 9.95 -39.95
CA TYR A 11 -79.58 11.21 -39.25
C TYR A 11 -78.74 12.34 -39.83
N ARG A 12 -79.41 13.49 -39.91
CA ARG A 12 -79.11 14.68 -40.70
C ARG A 12 -78.34 15.69 -39.83
N THR A 13 -77.83 16.69 -40.54
CA THR A 13 -77.42 18.04 -40.10
C THR A 13 -76.07 18.21 -39.43
N ASN A 14 -75.18 18.85 -40.20
CA ASN A 14 -74.14 19.76 -39.74
C ASN A 14 -74.62 20.58 -38.53
N ASP A 15 -73.85 20.58 -37.45
CA ASP A 15 -73.82 21.71 -36.55
C ASP A 15 -72.41 21.89 -35.97
N HIS A 16 -72.09 23.16 -35.84
CA HIS A 16 -70.81 23.75 -35.52
C HIS A 16 -70.28 23.28 -34.17
N ARG A 17 -68.96 23.01 -34.13
CA ARG A 17 -68.01 23.63 -33.18
C ARG A 17 -66.66 22.93 -33.30
N GLU A 18 -65.67 23.71 -33.70
CA GLU A 18 -64.26 23.42 -33.54
C GLU A 18 -63.98 23.12 -32.06
N SER A 19 -63.89 21.85 -31.68
CA SER A 19 -63.26 21.45 -30.43
C SER A 19 -61.77 21.28 -30.70
N THR A 20 -61.05 22.39 -30.72
CA THR A 20 -59.60 22.41 -30.75
C THR A 20 -59.07 21.67 -29.51
N MET A 21 -58.61 20.46 -29.75
CA MET A 21 -57.88 19.63 -28.80
C MET A 21 -56.60 20.39 -28.42
N ARG A 22 -56.62 21.16 -27.32
CA ARG A 22 -55.41 21.78 -26.77
C ARG A 22 -54.52 20.66 -26.23
N HIS A 23 -53.55 20.23 -27.04
CA HIS A 23 -52.38 19.51 -26.56
C HIS A 23 -51.74 20.31 -25.42
N VAL A 24 -51.99 19.90 -24.18
CA VAL A 24 -51.22 20.35 -23.03
C VAL A 24 -49.84 19.71 -23.15
N GLN A 25 -48.99 20.31 -23.99
CA GLN A 25 -47.58 19.98 -24.07
C GLN A 25 -46.96 20.39 -22.73
N ARG A 26 -46.79 19.44 -21.80
CA ARG A 26 -46.01 19.67 -20.58
C ARG A 26 -44.57 19.93 -21.01
N PRO A 27 -43.96 21.07 -20.67
CA PRO A 27 -42.56 21.30 -20.98
C PRO A 27 -41.73 20.26 -20.22
N ALA A 28 -40.90 19.51 -20.94
CA ALA A 28 -39.84 18.74 -20.31
C ALA A 28 -38.92 19.75 -19.61
N ALA A 29 -38.87 19.70 -18.27
CA ALA A 29 -37.89 20.43 -17.50
C ALA A 29 -36.52 19.85 -17.87
N GLY A 30 -35.87 20.45 -18.87
CA GLY A 30 -34.48 20.17 -19.19
C GLY A 30 -33.65 20.53 -17.96
N PHE A 31 -32.95 19.56 -17.40
CA PHE A 31 -31.89 19.84 -16.44
C PHE A 31 -30.90 20.77 -17.13
N LEU A 32 -30.86 22.04 -16.70
CA LEU A 32 -29.81 22.98 -17.06
C LEU A 32 -28.49 22.37 -16.59
N ASN A 33 -27.79 21.68 -17.48
CA ASN A 33 -26.44 21.19 -17.24
C ASN A 33 -25.53 22.42 -17.17
N LYS A 34 -25.47 23.01 -15.97
CA LYS A 34 -24.49 24.03 -15.60
C LYS A 34 -23.11 23.38 -15.70
N GLY A 35 -22.42 23.65 -16.81
CA GLY A 35 -21.06 23.14 -17.04
C GLY A 35 -20.08 23.73 -16.03
N PHE A 36 -19.09 22.95 -15.64
CA PHE A 36 -17.95 23.42 -14.84
C PHE A 36 -17.21 24.52 -15.59
N THR A 37 -16.86 25.61 -14.90
CA THR A 37 -16.08 26.68 -15.52
C THR A 37 -14.61 26.26 -15.64
N LEU A 38 -13.92 26.73 -16.69
CA LEU A 38 -12.47 26.52 -16.84
C LEU A 38 -11.69 27.11 -15.65
N ILE A 39 -12.21 28.18 -15.04
CA ILE A 39 -11.58 28.83 -13.89
C ILE A 39 -11.66 27.92 -12.65
N GLU A 40 -12.79 27.24 -12.43
CA GLU A 40 -12.94 26.29 -11.32
C GLU A 40 -11.97 25.13 -11.48
N LEU A 41 -11.82 24.60 -12.70
CA LEU A 41 -10.90 23.51 -12.95
C LEU A 41 -9.43 23.93 -12.75
N MET A 42 -9.04 25.12 -13.17
CA MET A 42 -7.69 25.63 -12.96
C MET A 42 -7.35 25.79 -11.48
N ILE A 43 -8.27 26.30 -10.66
CA ILE A 43 -8.06 26.44 -9.22
C ILE A 43 -7.93 25.06 -8.56
N VAL A 44 -8.75 24.09 -8.95
CA VAL A 44 -8.68 22.72 -8.42
C VAL A 44 -7.34 22.08 -8.74
N VAL A 45 -6.87 22.18 -9.99
CA VAL A 45 -5.57 21.63 -10.39
C VAL A 45 -4.42 22.33 -9.64
N ALA A 46 -4.51 23.64 -9.42
CA ALA A 46 -3.51 24.38 -8.64
C ALA A 46 -3.42 23.87 -7.18
N ILE A 47 -4.56 23.66 -6.52
CA ILE A 47 -4.60 23.15 -5.14
C ILE A 47 -4.07 21.70 -5.08
N ILE A 48 -4.49 20.83 -6.01
CA ILE A 48 -3.99 19.44 -6.07
C ILE A 48 -2.47 19.42 -6.30
N GLY A 49 -1.95 20.32 -7.16
CA GLY A 49 -0.51 20.44 -7.40
C GLY A 49 0.29 20.75 -6.13
N ILE A 50 -0.20 21.67 -5.30
CA ILE A 50 0.45 22.03 -4.02
C ILE A 50 0.42 20.85 -3.05
N LEU A 51 -0.74 20.18 -2.91
CA LEU A 51 -0.88 19.04 -2.01
C LEU A 51 0.00 17.86 -2.46
N ALA A 52 0.06 17.57 -3.76
CA ALA A 52 0.87 16.50 -4.33
C ALA A 52 2.37 16.72 -4.09
N ALA A 53 2.87 17.96 -4.21
CA ALA A 53 4.27 18.28 -3.99
C ALA A 53 4.75 17.93 -2.56
N ILE A 54 3.87 18.05 -1.56
CA ILE A 54 4.17 17.70 -0.17
C ILE A 54 3.92 16.20 0.09
N ALA A 55 2.83 15.65 -0.47
CA ALA A 55 2.39 14.30 -0.21
C ALA A 55 3.28 13.22 -0.86
N ILE A 56 3.74 13.43 -2.09
CA ILE A 56 4.54 12.45 -2.84
C ILE A 56 5.84 12.06 -2.10
N PRO A 57 6.71 12.99 -1.67
CA PRO A 57 7.95 12.60 -0.99
C PRO A 57 7.69 11.92 0.36
N ALA A 58 6.66 12.35 1.10
CA ALA A 58 6.26 11.71 2.35
C ALA A 58 5.75 10.28 2.12
N TYR A 59 4.92 10.07 1.10
CA TYR A 59 4.40 8.76 0.73
C TYR A 59 5.53 7.82 0.27
N GLN A 60 6.48 8.32 -0.53
CA GLN A 60 7.67 7.56 -0.91
C GLN A 60 8.45 7.09 0.33
N ASN A 61 8.76 7.99 1.26
CA ASN A 61 9.44 7.61 2.50
C ASN A 61 8.67 6.55 3.31
N TYR A 62 7.34 6.66 3.37
CA TYR A 62 6.47 5.69 4.03
C TYR A 62 6.55 4.30 3.36
N THR A 63 6.45 4.24 2.04
CA THR A 63 6.56 2.97 1.31
C THR A 63 7.95 2.34 1.50
N VAL A 64 9.02 3.12 1.51
CA VAL A 64 10.38 2.61 1.77
C VAL A 64 10.52 2.08 3.20
N ARG A 65 9.95 2.76 4.21
CA ARG A 65 9.88 2.24 5.60
C ARG A 65 9.12 0.92 5.70
N ALA A 66 8.06 0.75 4.91
CA ALA A 66 7.32 -0.50 4.86
C ALA A 66 8.20 -1.65 4.31
N GLN A 67 9.00 -1.38 3.28
CA GLN A 67 9.98 -2.35 2.76
C GLN A 67 11.03 -2.74 3.82
N VAL A 68 11.51 -1.77 4.62
CA VAL A 68 12.43 -2.03 5.74
C VAL A 68 11.77 -2.92 6.82
N THR A 69 10.48 -2.74 7.06
CA THR A 69 9.72 -3.54 8.04
C THR A 69 9.58 -5.01 7.61
N GLU A 70 9.52 -5.32 6.31
CA GLU A 70 9.56 -6.72 5.83
C GLU A 70 10.82 -7.44 6.34
N GLY A 71 11.97 -6.76 6.28
CA GLY A 71 13.23 -7.29 6.79
C GLY A 71 13.19 -7.64 8.28
N LEU A 72 12.53 -6.79 9.09
CA LEU A 72 12.32 -7.06 10.50
C LEU A 72 11.40 -8.27 10.74
N SER A 73 10.39 -8.44 9.90
CA SER A 73 9.51 -9.61 9.95
C SER A 73 10.30 -10.90 9.70
N LEU A 74 11.10 -10.94 8.62
CA LEU A 74 11.96 -12.10 8.32
C LEU A 74 12.98 -12.37 9.44
N ALA A 75 13.56 -11.32 10.02
CA ALA A 75 14.52 -11.46 11.11
C ALA A 75 13.91 -12.03 12.41
N THR A 76 12.58 -12.05 12.55
CA THR A 76 11.92 -12.62 13.74
C THR A 76 12.20 -14.12 13.88
N GLY A 77 12.19 -14.87 12.77
CA GLY A 77 12.59 -16.29 12.78
C GLY A 77 14.05 -16.49 13.18
N ALA A 78 14.94 -15.62 12.69
CA ALA A 78 16.35 -15.65 13.07
C ALA A 78 16.56 -15.36 14.56
N LYS A 79 15.79 -14.44 15.17
CA LYS A 79 15.85 -14.19 16.63
C LYS A 79 15.52 -15.43 17.45
N VAL A 80 14.51 -16.18 17.04
CA VAL A 80 14.10 -17.42 17.73
C VAL A 80 15.20 -18.47 17.62
N ALA A 81 15.77 -18.68 16.43
CA ALA A 81 16.87 -19.62 16.24
C ALA A 81 18.14 -19.23 17.04
N VAL A 82 18.46 -17.93 17.08
CA VAL A 82 19.57 -17.42 17.91
C VAL A 82 19.28 -17.63 19.40
N TRP A 83 18.05 -17.39 19.85
CA TRP A 83 17.63 -17.64 21.23
C TRP A 83 17.79 -19.12 21.61
N ASP A 84 17.26 -20.02 20.80
CA ASP A 84 17.33 -21.45 21.05
C ASP A 84 18.79 -21.94 21.13
N PHE A 85 19.63 -21.53 20.17
CA PHE A 85 21.05 -21.85 20.20
C PHE A 85 21.73 -21.33 21.47
N TYR A 86 21.46 -20.07 21.84
CA TYR A 86 22.03 -19.44 23.03
C TYR A 86 21.57 -20.15 24.32
N SER A 87 20.30 -20.53 24.43
CA SER A 87 19.78 -21.27 25.58
C SER A 87 20.40 -22.64 25.74
N GLN A 88 20.76 -23.32 24.65
CA GLN A 88 21.39 -24.64 24.69
C GLN A 88 22.91 -24.60 24.93
N HIS A 89 23.60 -23.57 24.41
CA HIS A 89 25.07 -23.54 24.38
C HIS A 89 25.70 -22.46 25.26
N GLY A 90 24.92 -21.50 25.75
CA GLY A 90 25.41 -20.34 26.53
C GLY A 90 26.22 -19.33 25.70
N ALA A 91 26.28 -19.50 24.37
CA ALA A 91 27.04 -18.66 23.45
C ALA A 91 26.19 -18.36 22.20
N PHE A 92 26.50 -17.26 21.52
CA PHE A 92 25.82 -16.93 20.26
C PHE A 92 26.27 -17.86 19.13
N PRO A 93 25.39 -18.18 18.17
CA PRO A 93 25.77 -18.97 17.00
C PRO A 93 26.79 -18.21 16.15
N GLY A 94 27.79 -18.92 15.63
CA GLY A 94 28.81 -18.33 14.76
C GLY A 94 28.33 -18.09 13.32
N SER A 95 27.23 -18.74 12.92
CA SER A 95 26.62 -18.64 11.59
C SER A 95 25.16 -19.11 11.59
N ASN A 96 24.43 -18.84 10.51
CA ASN A 96 23.09 -19.38 10.27
C ASN A 96 23.02 -20.89 10.46
N GLN A 97 23.97 -21.63 9.89
CA GLN A 97 23.96 -23.10 9.92
C GLN A 97 24.10 -23.62 11.35
N SER A 98 24.95 -22.99 12.18
CA SER A 98 25.07 -23.35 13.59
C SER A 98 23.76 -23.11 14.36
N ALA A 99 22.98 -22.10 13.97
CA ALA A 99 21.67 -21.81 14.54
C ALA A 99 20.53 -22.65 13.92
N GLY A 100 20.81 -23.60 13.02
CA GLY A 100 19.79 -24.37 12.30
C GLY A 100 18.99 -23.55 11.27
N LEU A 101 19.47 -22.36 10.90
CA LEU A 101 18.88 -21.53 9.85
C LEU A 101 19.40 -21.95 8.46
N ALA A 102 18.59 -21.67 7.43
CA ALA A 102 19.01 -21.79 6.04
C ALA A 102 20.23 -20.88 5.75
N GLN A 103 20.96 -21.18 4.66
CA GLN A 103 22.04 -20.31 4.21
C GLN A 103 21.55 -18.87 4.04
N PRO A 104 22.35 -17.84 4.35
CA PRO A 104 21.87 -16.45 4.37
C PRO A 104 21.16 -16.02 3.08
N GLN A 105 21.71 -16.44 1.93
CA GLN A 105 21.22 -16.15 0.59
C GLN A 105 19.89 -16.82 0.26
N SER A 106 19.47 -17.82 1.03
CA SER A 106 18.18 -18.50 0.91
C SER A 106 17.09 -17.88 1.78
N ILE A 107 17.46 -16.98 2.72
CA ILE A 107 16.50 -16.24 3.54
C ILE A 107 16.20 -14.91 2.84
N THR A 108 15.27 -14.96 1.89
CA THR A 108 14.91 -13.84 1.01
C THR A 108 13.46 -13.41 1.18
N GLY A 109 13.17 -12.16 0.81
CA GLY A 109 11.82 -11.61 0.69
C GLY A 109 11.68 -10.78 -0.58
N ASN A 110 10.57 -10.06 -0.73
CA ASN A 110 10.36 -9.19 -1.88
C ASN A 110 11.39 -8.05 -1.94
N TYR A 111 11.78 -7.52 -0.76
CA TYR A 111 12.71 -6.41 -0.60
C TYR A 111 14.00 -6.81 0.13
N VAL A 112 14.16 -8.10 0.45
CA VAL A 112 15.27 -8.62 1.26
C VAL A 112 16.08 -9.64 0.47
N LYS A 113 17.37 -9.36 0.32
CA LYS A 113 18.32 -10.18 -0.45
C LYS A 113 18.94 -11.31 0.37
N ARG A 114 19.14 -11.12 1.67
CA ARG A 114 19.62 -12.15 2.61
C ARG A 114 19.44 -11.72 4.06
N VAL A 115 19.36 -12.71 4.94
CA VAL A 115 19.43 -12.53 6.39
C VAL A 115 20.54 -13.41 6.95
N ASP A 116 21.50 -12.79 7.62
CA ASP A 116 22.62 -13.45 8.29
C ASP A 116 22.46 -13.30 9.80
N ALA A 117 22.77 -14.33 10.57
CA ALA A 117 22.75 -14.35 12.02
C ALA A 117 24.05 -14.98 12.52
N ALA A 118 24.93 -14.13 13.06
CA ALA A 118 26.22 -14.55 13.56
C ALA A 118 26.65 -13.68 14.75
N ASN A 119 27.22 -14.30 15.78
CA ASN A 119 27.84 -13.63 16.92
C ASN A 119 26.91 -12.61 17.62
N GLY A 120 25.62 -12.94 17.73
CA GLY A 120 24.62 -12.07 18.35
C GLY A 120 24.21 -10.88 17.48
N LEU A 121 24.60 -10.85 16.20
CA LEU A 121 24.20 -9.83 15.26
C LEU A 121 23.39 -10.46 14.12
N ILE A 122 22.15 -10.01 13.95
CA ILE A 122 21.36 -10.32 12.77
C ILE A 122 21.55 -9.18 11.77
N THR A 123 22.03 -9.50 10.58
CA THR A 123 22.24 -8.57 9.47
C THR A 123 21.21 -8.83 8.38
N ILE A 124 20.36 -7.85 8.13
CA ILE A 124 19.39 -7.85 7.03
C ILE A 124 19.99 -7.03 5.89
N VAL A 125 20.05 -7.61 4.70
CA VAL A 125 20.48 -6.88 3.49
C VAL A 125 19.30 -6.72 2.54
N TYR A 126 18.98 -5.49 2.21
CA TYR A 126 17.90 -5.15 1.29
C TYR A 126 18.33 -5.29 -0.17
N GLY A 127 17.40 -5.70 -1.03
CA GLY A 127 17.65 -5.91 -2.45
C GLY A 127 16.39 -6.42 -3.17
N GLY A 128 16.57 -7.11 -4.29
CA GLY A 128 15.43 -7.56 -5.09
C GLY A 128 14.66 -6.36 -5.65
N ASN A 129 13.38 -6.28 -5.31
CA ASN A 129 12.47 -5.20 -5.74
C ASN A 129 12.48 -3.98 -4.79
N ALA A 130 13.44 -3.90 -3.87
CA ALA A 130 13.51 -2.78 -2.94
C ALA A 130 13.74 -1.45 -3.68
N ASN A 131 13.26 -0.37 -3.07
CA ASN A 131 13.47 0.97 -3.59
C ASN A 131 14.98 1.25 -3.68
N THR A 132 15.39 1.99 -4.71
CA THR A 132 16.80 2.33 -4.98
C THR A 132 17.46 3.03 -3.79
N ALA A 133 16.71 3.76 -2.97
CA ALA A 133 17.20 4.41 -1.75
C ALA A 133 17.70 3.43 -0.67
N ILE A 134 17.24 2.17 -0.70
CA ILE A 134 17.64 1.11 0.24
C ILE A 134 18.25 -0.12 -0.44
N GLN A 135 18.41 -0.12 -1.76
CA GLN A 135 19.00 -1.25 -2.49
C GLN A 135 20.45 -1.51 -2.01
N ASN A 136 20.76 -2.75 -1.66
CA ASN A 136 22.03 -3.18 -1.06
C ASN A 136 22.39 -2.48 0.27
N LYS A 137 21.42 -1.82 0.91
CA LYS A 137 21.60 -1.27 2.26
C LYS A 137 21.36 -2.34 3.32
N THR A 138 21.83 -2.07 4.53
CA THR A 138 21.82 -3.02 5.65
C THR A 138 21.17 -2.44 6.89
N LEU A 139 20.41 -3.28 7.59
CA LEU A 139 19.86 -3.02 8.91
C LEU A 139 20.32 -4.14 9.85
N TYR A 140 20.61 -3.80 11.09
CA TYR A 140 21.16 -4.74 12.06
C TYR A 140 20.26 -4.86 13.28
N LEU A 141 20.17 -6.06 13.84
CA LEU A 141 19.61 -6.32 15.16
C LEU A 141 20.72 -6.91 16.02
N SER A 142 21.14 -6.17 17.05
CA SER A 142 22.13 -6.63 18.02
C SER A 142 21.43 -7.26 19.21
N GLY A 143 21.66 -8.55 19.40
CA GLY A 143 21.27 -9.31 20.57
C GLY A 143 22.35 -9.17 21.65
N LYS A 144 21.92 -8.84 22.87
CA LYS A 144 22.76 -8.87 24.06
C LYS A 144 22.09 -9.74 25.10
N SER A 145 22.86 -10.58 25.79
CA SER A 145 22.34 -11.31 26.94
C SER A 145 22.06 -10.36 28.10
N SER A 146 20.95 -10.61 28.77
CA SER A 146 20.49 -9.98 30.00
C SER A 146 20.04 -11.08 30.98
N ALA A 147 19.77 -10.70 32.23
CA ALA A 147 19.27 -11.65 33.24
C ALA A 147 17.96 -12.34 32.80
N ASP A 148 17.13 -11.64 32.02
CA ASP A 148 15.82 -12.11 31.58
C ASP A 148 15.82 -12.71 30.16
N GLY A 149 17.00 -12.87 29.54
CA GLY A 149 17.14 -13.50 28.23
C GLY A 149 17.97 -12.69 27.22
N LEU A 150 17.51 -12.60 25.97
CA LEU A 150 18.19 -11.81 24.93
C LEU A 150 17.43 -10.50 24.67
N LEU A 151 18.09 -9.38 24.96
CA LEU A 151 17.64 -8.04 24.56
C LEU A 151 18.08 -7.76 23.13
N TRP A 152 17.11 -7.44 22.26
CA TRP A 152 17.37 -7.07 20.87
C TRP A 152 17.29 -5.56 20.67
N THR A 153 18.36 -4.97 20.17
CA THR A 153 18.42 -3.56 19.76
C THR A 153 18.55 -3.45 18.26
N CYS A 154 17.61 -2.75 17.62
CA CYS A 154 17.75 -2.41 16.21
C CYS A 154 18.73 -1.25 16.03
N THR A 155 19.66 -1.37 15.09
CA THR A 155 20.71 -0.37 14.85
C THR A 155 21.15 -0.34 13.40
N THR A 156 21.65 0.81 12.97
CA THR A 156 22.36 0.99 11.69
C THR A 156 23.87 1.07 11.86
N ALA A 157 24.36 1.09 13.11
CA ALA A 157 25.76 1.29 13.47
C ALA A 157 26.20 0.22 14.47
N PRO A 158 26.29 -1.05 14.06
CA PRO A 158 26.84 -2.08 14.93
C PRO A 158 28.29 -1.71 15.29
N GLY A 159 28.57 -1.50 16.58
CA GLY A 159 29.88 -1.02 17.05
C GLY A 159 30.05 0.50 17.11
N GLY A 160 28.99 1.29 16.89
CA GLY A 160 28.98 2.75 17.13
C GLY A 160 29.19 3.62 15.88
N THR A 161 29.66 3.04 14.77
CA THR A 161 29.84 3.75 13.50
C THR A 161 28.96 3.12 12.41
N ALA A 162 28.14 3.93 11.75
CA ALA A 162 27.30 3.46 10.65
C ALA A 162 28.15 3.23 9.40
N PRO A 163 28.15 2.03 8.79
CA PRO A 163 28.79 1.82 7.50
C PRO A 163 28.07 2.62 6.42
N ALA A 164 28.75 2.89 5.30
CA ALA A 164 28.14 3.56 4.13
C ALA A 164 26.95 2.76 3.54
N THR A 165 26.88 1.47 3.83
CA THR A 165 25.79 0.58 3.45
C THR A 165 24.62 0.62 4.43
N ALA A 166 24.68 1.36 5.53
CA ALA A 166 23.55 1.44 6.45
C ALA A 166 22.30 2.03 5.79
N VAL A 167 21.12 1.51 6.15
CA VAL A 167 19.84 2.12 5.79
C VAL A 167 19.78 3.56 6.36
N PRO A 168 19.47 4.58 5.55
CA PRO A 168 19.32 5.94 6.04
C PRO A 168 18.26 6.08 7.13
N ARG A 169 18.49 6.93 8.14
CA ARG A 169 17.59 7.09 9.31
C ARG A 169 16.16 7.46 8.94
N GLN A 170 15.97 8.22 7.86
CA GLN A 170 14.64 8.61 7.37
C GLN A 170 13.78 7.44 6.88
N TYR A 171 14.37 6.26 6.67
CA TYR A 171 13.70 5.03 6.25
C TYR A 171 13.61 3.99 7.37
N LEU A 172 14.04 4.31 8.59
CA LEU A 172 13.90 3.41 9.73
C LEU A 172 12.48 3.48 10.30
N PRO A 173 11.90 2.33 10.69
CA PRO A 173 10.68 2.31 11.50
C PRO A 173 10.98 2.84 12.92
N SER A 174 9.94 3.22 13.66
CA SER A 174 10.08 3.75 15.02
C SER A 174 10.76 2.79 15.99
N SER A 175 10.63 1.48 15.78
CA SER A 175 11.33 0.44 16.54
C SER A 175 12.86 0.41 16.33
N CYS A 176 13.36 1.20 15.38
CA CYS A 176 14.76 1.24 14.95
C CYS A 176 15.35 2.66 14.88
N ALA A 177 14.56 3.69 15.21
CA ALA A 177 14.91 5.10 15.00
C ALA A 177 15.67 5.71 16.17
#